data_AF-A0A2V5LEG7-F1
#
_entry.id   AF-A0A2V5LEG7-F1
#
_cell.length_a   1.000
_cell.length_b   1.000
_cell.length_c   1.000
_cell.angle_alpha   90.00
_cell.angle_beta   90.00
_cell.angle_gamma   90.00
#
_symmetry.space_group_name_H-M   'P 1'
#
loop_
_entity.id
_entity.type
_entity.pdbx_description
1 polymer ?
#
loop_
_entity_poly.entity_id
_entity_poly.type
_entity_poly.pdbx_seq_one_letter_code
_entity_poly.pdbx_strand_id
1 'polypeptide(L)' 'MATPDEIFDDASGDVAIGDLDSAVEKYRRCVQLDANFFDGWHALGMALMKLGRFEEA' A
#
# COMPACT_ATOMS: atom_id res chain seq x y z
N MET A 1 19.09 1.55 -1.26
CA MET A 1 17.87 2.36 -1.07
C MET A 1 16.74 1.47 -1.54
N ALA A 2 15.79 1.12 -0.67
CA ALA A 2 14.66 0.30 -1.08
C ALA A 2 13.82 1.09 -2.09
N THR A 3 13.51 0.48 -3.24
CA THR A 3 12.69 1.13 -4.27
C THR A 3 11.20 1.08 -3.89
N PRO A 4 10.35 1.94 -4.47
CA PRO A 4 8.91 1.83 -4.30
C PRO A 4 8.37 0.44 -4.66
N ASP A 5 9.00 -0.21 -5.64
CA ASP A 5 8.68 -1.57 -6.10
C ASP A 5 8.95 -2.64 -5.04
N GLU A 6 10.11 -2.58 -4.36
CA GLU A 6 10.42 -3.53 -3.27
C GLU A 6 9.46 -3.38 -2.08
N ILE A 7 9.09 -2.14 -1.74
CA ILE A 7 8.13 -1.89 -0.65
C ILE A 7 6.73 -2.35 -1.05
N PHE A 8 6.39 -2.25 -2.34
CA PHE A 8 5.11 -2.67 -2.88
C PHE A 8 4.95 -4.20 -2.86
N ASP A 9 6.00 -4.95 -3.19
CA ASP A 9 6.00 -6.41 -3.11
C ASP A 9 5.81 -6.88 -1.65
N ASP A 10 6.54 -6.28 -0.71
CA ASP A 10 6.42 -6.55 0.72
C ASP A 10 5.03 -6.23 1.27
N ALA A 11 4.47 -5.07 0.88
CA ALA A 11 3.09 -4.69 1.21
C ALA A 11 2.06 -5.68 0.66
N SER A 12 2.28 -6.19 -0.55
CA SER A 12 1.38 -7.17 -1.17
C SER A 12 1.42 -8.51 -0.44
N GLY A 13 2.57 -8.88 0.13
CA GLY A 13 2.70 -10.01 1.05
C GLY A 13 1.85 -9.85 2.30
N ASP A 14 1.86 -8.66 2.92
CA ASP A 14 1.02 -8.36 4.08
C ASP A 14 -0.48 -8.45 3.77
N VAL A 15 -0.91 -7.93 2.61
CA VAL A 15 -2.29 -8.09 2.13
C VAL A 15 -2.68 -9.56 2.03
N ALA A 16 -1.76 -10.42 1.58
CA ALA A 16 -2.02 -11.85 1.41
C ALA A 16 -2.16 -12.60 2.74
N ILE A 17 -1.44 -12.18 3.79
CA ILE A 17 -1.58 -12.74 5.14
C ILE A 17 -2.73 -12.10 5.95
N GLY A 18 -3.37 -11.06 5.40
CA GLY A 18 -4.49 -10.36 6.02
C GLY A 18 -4.10 -9.16 6.88
N ASP A 19 -2.81 -8.80 6.90
CA ASP A 19 -2.30 -7.65 7.64
C ASP A 19 -2.42 -6.36 6.80
N LEU A 20 -3.66 -5.93 6.60
CA LEU A 20 -3.95 -4.77 5.75
C LEU A 20 -3.42 -3.45 6.34
N ASP A 21 -3.27 -3.36 7.66
CA ASP A 21 -2.79 -2.16 8.35
C ASP A 21 -1.32 -1.88 8.00
N SER A 22 -0.45 -2.90 8.13
CA SER A 22 0.97 -2.79 7.70
C SER A 22 1.09 -2.55 6.20
N ALA A 23 0.25 -3.20 5.39
CA ALA A 23 0.23 -2.98 3.95
C ALA A 23 -0.07 -1.52 3.58
N VAL A 24 -1.05 -0.89 4.24
CA VAL A 24 -1.40 0.52 4.03
C VAL A 24 -0.22 1.44 4.36
N GLU A 25 0.48 1.21 5.46
CA GLU A 25 1.67 2.00 5.82
C GLU A 25 2.77 1.89 4.76
N LYS A 26 2.97 0.69 4.21
CA LYS A 26 3.97 0.44 3.16
C LYS A 26 3.57 1.06 1.83
N TYR A 27 2.31 0.93 1.40
CA TYR A 27 1.83 1.61 0.19
C TYR A 27 1.88 3.14 0.31
N ARG A 28 1.57 3.69 1.49
CA ARG A 28 1.80 5.11 1.80
C ARG A 28 3.25 5.52 1.57
N ARG A 29 4.19 4.65 1.94
CA ARG A 29 5.62 4.90 1.74
C ARG A 29 6.02 4.80 0.27
N CYS A 30 5.43 3.89 -0.51
CA CYS A 30 5.61 3.83 -1.97
C CYS A 30 5.23 5.16 -2.63
N VAL A 31 4.04 5.70 -2.33
CA VAL A 31 3.56 6.96 -2.93
C VAL A 31 4.28 8.20 -2.40
N GLN A 32 4.92 8.12 -1.22
CA GLN A 32 5.80 9.18 -0.71
C GLN A 32 7.17 9.18 -1.41
N LEU A 33 7.68 7.99 -1.78
CA LEU A 33 8.94 7.86 -2.49
C LEU A 33 8.80 8.19 -3.97
N ASP A 34 7.69 7.78 -4.58
CA ASP A 34 7.34 8.10 -5.95
C ASP A 34 5.86 8.46 -6.03
N ALA A 35 5.58 9.77 -6.09
CA ALA A 35 4.24 10.30 -6.19
C ALA A 35 3.54 9.90 -7.51
N ASN A 36 4.31 9.47 -8.52
CA ASN A 36 3.82 9.02 -9.82
C ASN A 36 3.64 7.50 -9.90
N PHE A 37 3.86 6.79 -8.78
CA PHE A 37 3.70 5.34 -8.70
C PHE A 37 2.22 4.95 -8.62
N PHE A 38 1.63 4.75 -9.79
CA PHE A 38 0.21 4.44 -9.96
C PHE A 38 -0.21 3.17 -9.18
N ASP A 39 0.59 2.12 -9.25
CA ASP A 39 0.32 0.85 -8.58
C ASP A 39 0.24 1.03 -7.05
N GLY A 40 1.11 1.84 -6.47
CA GLY A 40 1.07 2.17 -5.04
C GLY A 40 -0.21 2.88 -4.61
N TRP A 41 -0.69 3.85 -5.39
CA TRP A 41 -1.98 4.52 -5.13
C TRP A 41 -3.16 3.58 -5.28
N HIS A 42 -3.15 2.75 -6.32
CA HIS A 42 -4.22 1.79 -6.56
C HIS A 42 -4.30 0.75 -5.43
N ALA A 43 -3.16 0.18 -5.02
CA ALA A 43 -3.10 -0.80 -3.95
C ALA A 43 -3.40 -0.19 -2.57
N LEU A 44 -2.96 1.05 -2.30
CA LEU A 44 -3.32 1.78 -1.10
C LEU A 44 -4.85 1.93 -0.98
N GLY A 45 -5.51 2.37 -2.05
CA GLY A 45 -6.96 2.49 -2.09
C GLY A 45 -7.66 1.15 -1.87
N MET A 46 -7.20 0.09 -2.54
CA MET A 46 -7.76 -1.26 -2.33
C MET A 46 -7.58 -1.76 -0.89
N ALA A 47 -6.42 -1.52 -0.28
CA ALA A 47 -6.15 -1.93 1.10
C ALA A 47 -7.02 -1.15 2.10
N LEU A 48 -7.18 0.17 1.92
CA LEU A 48 -8.08 1.01 2.71
C LEU A 48 -9.55 0.58 2.57
N MET A 49 -10.00 0.25 1.35
CA MET A 49 -11.33 -0.30 1.12
C MET A 49 -11.53 -1.64 1.82
N LYS A 50 -10.54 -2.54 1.78
CA LYS A 50 -10.60 -3.84 2.47
C LYS A 50 -10.60 -3.71 3.99
N LEU A 51 -9.93 -2.70 4.55
CA LEU A 51 -9.97 -2.36 5.98
C LEU A 51 -11.33 -1.82 6.44
N GLY A 52 -12.26 -1.55 5.52
CA GLY A 52 -13.54 -0.93 5.84
C GLY A 52 -13.41 0.53 6.29
N ARG A 53 -12.22 1.13 6.13
CA ARG A 53 -11.96 2.56 6.35
C ARG A 53 -12.36 3.36 5.12
N PHE A 54 -13.63 3.27 4.74
CA PHE A 54 -14.20 4.02 3.62
C PHE A 54 -14.12 5.55 3.81
N GLU A 55 -13.85 6.03 5.04
CA GLU A 55 -13.73 7.46 5.33
C GLU A 55 -12.37 8.07 4.92
N GLU A 56 -11.35 7.24 4.62
CA GLU A 56 -10.00 7.70 4.25
C GLU A 56 -9.57 7.34 2.81
N ALA A 57 -10.36 6.56 2.07
CA ALA A 57 -10.04 6.07 0.72
C ALA A 57 -10.26 7.10 -0.39
#